data_AF-A0A1D2W8Y2-F1
#
_entry.id   AF-A0A1D2W8Y2-F1
#
_cell.length_a   1.000
_cell.length_b   1.000
_cell.length_c   1.000
_cell.angle_alpha   90.00
_cell.angle_beta   90.00
_cell.angle_gamma   90.00
#
_symmetry.space_group_name_H-M   'P 1'
#
loop_
_entity.id
_entity.type
_entity.pdbx_description
1 polymer ?
#
loop_
_entity_poly.entity_id
_entity_poly.type
_entity_poly.pdbx_seq_one_letter_code
_entity_poly.pdbx_strand_id
1 'polypeptide(L)'
;MKYKCDICSYIYDSDAGDPENGIEAGTDLKDLPSDWVCPICGIEKDQFFPLEDERVGSEGEGPMALMILALTHGLWTISGRGSYSVTREIGRAFINELKKDGVKFTDAKSALESVKEYFIKHKFARDMEYAIRDGEAELEIKNCRFFGLCRQLENQGVLITTCPYTNTSAMALEESTGYRYRISKEQKGYGHKIHLKKVSKI
;
A
#
# COMPACT_ATOMS: atom_id res chain seq x y z
N MET A 1 -3.74 -25.55 14.99
CA MET A 1 -3.17 -25.15 13.66
C MET A 1 -2.77 -23.68 13.74
N LYS A 2 -1.68 -23.25 13.10
CA LYS A 2 -1.23 -21.85 13.13
C LYS A 2 -1.26 -21.25 11.74
N TYR A 3 -1.66 -19.99 11.66
CA TYR A 3 -1.77 -19.27 10.41
C TYR A 3 -1.08 -17.91 10.52
N LYS A 4 -0.37 -17.51 9.47
CA LYS A 4 0.31 -16.21 9.41
C LYS A 4 -0.43 -15.28 8.45
N CYS A 5 -0.73 -14.08 8.93
CA CYS A 5 -1.23 -12.99 8.10
C CYS A 5 -0.15 -12.56 7.10
N ASP A 6 -0.51 -12.57 5.82
CA ASP A 6 0.38 -12.20 4.70
C ASP A 6 0.81 -10.72 4.72
N ILE A 7 0.12 -9.88 5.51
CA ILE A 7 0.29 -8.43 5.48
C ILE A 7 1.11 -7.91 6.64
N CYS A 8 0.80 -8.36 7.85
CA CYS A 8 1.46 -7.87 9.05
C CYS A 8 2.22 -8.96 9.80
N SER A 9 2.25 -10.19 9.27
CA SER A 9 2.88 -11.35 9.91
C SER A 9 2.32 -11.73 11.28
N TYR A 10 1.12 -11.24 11.64
CA TYR A 10 0.41 -11.70 12.83
C TYR A 10 0.12 -13.19 12.72
N ILE A 11 0.31 -13.92 13.82
CA ILE A 11 0.05 -15.35 13.86
C ILE A 11 -1.27 -15.56 14.60
N TYR A 12 -2.26 -16.07 13.87
CA TYR A 12 -3.46 -16.64 14.46
C TYR A 12 -3.17 -18.09 14.87
N ASP A 13 -3.31 -18.38 16.16
CA ASP A 13 -3.14 -19.72 16.70
C ASP A 13 -4.52 -20.28 17.05
N SER A 14 -5.00 -21.26 16.28
CA SER A 14 -6.32 -21.85 16.51
C SER A 14 -6.45 -22.42 17.91
N ASP A 15 -5.37 -22.89 18.54
CA ASP A 15 -5.41 -23.46 19.88
C ASP A 15 -5.61 -22.36 20.95
N ALA A 16 -5.23 -21.11 20.64
CA ALA A 16 -5.46 -19.95 21.50
C ALA A 16 -6.77 -19.21 21.18
N GLY A 17 -7.23 -19.27 19.93
CA GLY A 17 -8.34 -18.47 19.44
C GLY A 17 -7.97 -16.98 19.34
N ASP A 18 -8.97 -16.12 19.53
CA ASP A 18 -8.80 -14.66 19.63
C ASP A 18 -9.79 -14.11 20.68
N PRO A 19 -9.53 -14.36 21.98
CA PRO A 19 -10.48 -14.05 23.06
C PRO A 19 -10.83 -12.57 23.19
N GLU A 20 -9.91 -11.67 22.82
CA GLU A 20 -10.14 -10.22 22.83
C GLU A 20 -11.21 -9.80 21.82
N ASN A 21 -11.39 -10.58 20.74
CA ASN A 21 -12.40 -10.37 19.72
C ASN A 21 -13.51 -11.43 19.75
N GLY A 22 -13.66 -12.12 20.88
CA GLY A 22 -14.77 -13.07 21.12
C GLY A 22 -14.63 -14.42 20.41
N ILE A 23 -13.43 -14.79 19.98
CA ILE A 23 -13.16 -16.09 19.36
C ILE A 23 -12.57 -17.04 20.41
N GLU A 24 -13.24 -18.17 20.63
CA GLU A 24 -12.80 -19.18 21.60
C GLU A 24 -11.58 -19.96 21.11
N ALA A 25 -10.83 -20.48 22.09
CA ALA A 25 -9.75 -21.43 21.85
C ALA A 25 -10.27 -22.69 21.14
N GLY A 26 -9.47 -23.22 20.21
CA GLY A 26 -9.83 -24.36 19.36
C GLY A 26 -10.57 -23.98 18.07
N THR A 27 -10.85 -22.69 17.83
CA THR A 27 -11.49 -22.25 16.58
C THR A 27 -10.47 -22.27 15.43
N ASP A 28 -10.77 -22.99 14.35
CA ASP A 28 -9.92 -22.96 13.15
C ASP A 28 -10.14 -21.65 12.37
N LEU A 29 -9.13 -21.20 11.62
CA LEU A 29 -9.24 -19.98 10.80
C LEU A 29 -10.44 -20.06 9.83
N LYS A 30 -10.70 -21.24 9.25
CA LYS A 30 -11.84 -21.44 8.34
C LYS A 30 -13.20 -21.26 9.03
N ASP A 31 -13.25 -21.54 10.33
CA ASP A 31 -14.47 -21.54 11.16
C ASP A 31 -14.73 -20.17 11.83
N LEU A 32 -13.80 -19.22 11.70
CA LEU A 32 -14.02 -17.83 12.13
C LEU A 32 -15.25 -17.19 11.47
N PRO A 33 -15.91 -16.21 12.12
CA PRO A 33 -16.92 -15.37 11.48
C PRO A 33 -16.41 -14.72 10.18
N SER A 34 -17.32 -14.48 9.22
CA SER A 34 -16.95 -13.87 7.92
C SER A 34 -16.48 -12.43 8.03
N ASP A 35 -16.91 -11.74 9.07
CA ASP A 35 -16.55 -10.35 9.41
C ASP A 35 -15.36 -10.25 10.36
N TRP A 36 -14.81 -11.39 10.82
CA TRP A 36 -13.57 -11.37 11.59
C TRP A 36 -12.42 -10.88 10.70
N VAL A 37 -11.64 -9.97 11.27
CA VAL A 37 -10.47 -9.38 10.62
C VAL A 37 -9.26 -9.51 11.53
N CYS A 38 -8.06 -9.53 10.93
CA CYS A 38 -6.81 -9.54 11.68
C CYS A 38 -6.78 -8.38 12.69
N PRO A 39 -6.57 -8.64 13.98
CA PRO A 39 -6.62 -7.60 15.02
C PRO A 39 -5.50 -6.56 14.88
N ILE A 40 -4.47 -6.85 14.07
CA ILE A 40 -3.32 -5.98 13.89
C ILE A 40 -3.48 -5.04 12.69
N CYS A 41 -4.12 -5.49 11.60
CA CYS A 41 -4.19 -4.72 10.36
C CYS A 41 -5.58 -4.64 9.72
N GLY A 42 -6.58 -5.29 10.29
CA GLY A 42 -7.97 -5.25 9.82
C GLY A 42 -8.21 -5.98 8.49
N ILE A 43 -7.33 -6.91 8.10
CA ILE A 43 -7.49 -7.68 6.86
C ILE A 43 -8.34 -8.93 7.11
N GLU A 44 -9.11 -9.35 6.10
CA GLU A 44 -9.96 -10.54 6.15
C GLU A 44 -9.14 -11.83 6.33
N LYS A 45 -9.77 -12.86 6.90
CA LYS A 45 -9.14 -14.15 7.21
C LYS A 45 -8.61 -14.93 6.00
N ASP A 46 -9.05 -14.61 4.79
CA ASP A 46 -8.57 -15.24 3.55
C ASP A 46 -7.11 -14.86 3.21
N GLN A 47 -6.56 -13.84 3.87
CA GLN A 47 -5.16 -13.41 3.74
C GLN A 47 -4.21 -14.11 4.72
N PHE A 48 -4.67 -15.17 5.38
CA PHE A 48 -3.83 -16.00 6.23
C PHE A 48 -3.41 -17.26 5.49
N PHE A 49 -2.17 -17.69 5.68
CA PHE A 49 -1.68 -18.99 5.23
C PHE A 49 -1.25 -19.86 6.40
N PRO A 50 -1.35 -21.20 6.29
CA PRO A 50 -0.78 -22.10 7.30
C PRO A 50 0.68 -21.75 7.54
N LEU A 51 1.10 -21.65 8.79
CA LEU A 51 2.47 -21.26 9.15
C LEU A 51 3.52 -22.25 8.60
N GLU A 52 3.11 -23.49 8.36
CA GLU A 52 3.87 -24.58 7.74
C GLU A 52 4.01 -24.42 6.21
N ASP A 53 3.07 -23.69 5.59
CA ASP A 53 3.14 -23.29 4.19
C ASP A 53 4.02 -22.03 4.13
N GLU A 54 5.32 -22.28 4.03
CA GLU A 54 6.35 -21.27 3.94
C GLU A 54 6.18 -20.45 2.64
N ARG A 55 5.21 -19.54 2.61
CA ARG A 55 5.30 -18.31 1.82
C ARG A 55 6.35 -17.43 2.47
N VAL A 56 7.60 -17.91 2.40
CA VAL A 56 8.81 -17.18 2.75
C VAL A 56 8.86 -16.02 1.78
N GLY A 57 8.56 -14.82 2.28
CA GLY A 57 9.16 -13.64 1.68
C GLY A 57 10.65 -13.94 1.59
N SER A 58 11.20 -14.01 0.36
CA SER A 58 12.51 -14.61 0.10
C SER A 58 13.54 -14.13 1.13
N GLU A 59 14.50 -14.96 1.56
CA GLU A 59 15.44 -14.65 2.65
C GLU A 59 16.15 -13.27 2.54
N GLY A 60 16.14 -12.63 1.36
CA GLY A 60 16.61 -11.25 1.13
C GLY A 60 15.61 -10.10 1.37
N GLU A 61 14.31 -10.35 1.54
CA GLU A 61 13.29 -9.30 1.72
C GLU A 61 13.49 -8.52 3.03
N GLY A 62 13.92 -9.19 4.11
CA GLY A 62 14.21 -8.55 5.40
C GLY A 62 15.34 -7.52 5.31
N PRO A 63 16.56 -7.92 4.88
CA PRO A 63 17.67 -6.99 4.67
C PRO A 63 17.35 -5.87 3.67
N MET A 64 16.63 -6.17 2.59
CA MET A 64 16.22 -5.17 1.61
C MET A 64 15.24 -4.15 2.20
N ALA A 65 14.24 -4.60 2.97
CA ALA A 65 13.31 -3.72 3.65
C ALA A 65 14.02 -2.81 4.67
N LEU A 66 15.00 -3.34 5.41
CA LEU A 66 15.81 -2.55 6.34
C LEU A 66 16.66 -1.48 5.62
N MET A 67 17.28 -1.84 4.49
CA MET A 67 18.01 -0.89 3.66
C MET A 67 17.09 0.22 3.14
N ILE A 68 15.91 -0.13 2.60
CA ILE A 68 14.92 0.82 2.11
C ILE A 68 14.43 1.72 3.26
N LEU A 69 14.19 1.15 4.44
CA LEU A 69 13.83 1.88 5.66
C LEU A 69 14.89 2.94 5.99
N ALA A 70 16.17 2.55 6.06
CA ALA A 70 17.27 3.44 6.37
C ALA A 70 17.43 4.57 5.34
N LEU A 71 17.36 4.24 4.04
CA LEU A 71 17.43 5.23 2.96
C LEU A 71 16.26 6.22 3.02
N THR A 72 15.05 5.72 3.23
CA THR A 72 13.83 6.54 3.30
C THR A 72 13.89 7.48 4.51
N HIS A 73 14.31 6.97 5.66
CA HIS A 73 14.51 7.76 6.87
C HIS A 73 15.56 8.85 6.64
N GLY A 74 16.75 8.51 6.12
CA GLY A 74 17.81 9.48 5.83
C GLY A 74 17.37 10.57 4.85
N LEU A 75 16.66 10.19 3.77
CA LEU A 75 16.11 11.14 2.81
C LEU A 75 15.16 12.13 3.50
N TRP A 76 14.26 11.64 4.36
CA TRP A 76 13.34 12.49 5.12
C TRP A 76 14.07 13.39 6.13
N THR A 77 15.04 12.86 6.88
CA THR A 77 15.81 13.65 7.85
C THR A 77 16.58 14.78 7.17
N ILE A 78 17.18 14.53 6.01
CA ILE A 78 18.02 15.51 5.29
C ILE A 78 17.17 16.53 4.53
N SER A 79 16.15 16.07 3.81
CA SER A 79 15.41 16.93 2.87
C SER A 79 13.99 17.27 3.31
N GLY A 80 13.44 16.59 4.32
CA GLY A 80 12.07 16.79 4.82
C GLY A 80 11.05 16.75 3.69
N ARG A 81 10.21 17.79 3.60
CA ARG A 81 9.26 17.98 2.48
C ARG A 81 9.95 18.18 1.12
N GLY A 82 11.22 18.55 1.08
CA GLY A 82 12.03 18.60 -0.14
C GLY A 82 12.25 17.23 -0.78
N SER A 83 12.09 16.13 -0.03
CA SER A 83 12.15 14.75 -0.56
C SER A 83 11.10 14.47 -1.63
N TYR A 84 10.03 15.26 -1.70
CA TYR A 84 8.92 15.03 -2.64
C TYR A 84 9.39 14.96 -4.10
N SER A 85 10.36 15.80 -4.50
CA SER A 85 10.92 15.75 -5.85
C SER A 85 11.60 14.41 -6.15
N VAL A 86 12.32 13.85 -5.18
CA VAL A 86 12.96 12.53 -5.29
C VAL A 86 11.92 11.43 -5.37
N THR A 87 10.90 11.46 -4.51
CA THR A 87 9.85 10.42 -4.49
C THR A 87 9.01 10.41 -5.76
N ARG A 88 8.88 11.56 -6.45
CA ARG A 88 8.17 11.65 -7.72
C ARG A 88 8.83 10.87 -8.85
N GLU A 89 10.15 10.62 -8.76
CA GLU A 89 10.84 9.78 -9.73
C GLU A 89 10.38 8.31 -9.66
N ILE A 90 9.84 7.86 -8.52
CA ILE A 90 9.16 6.56 -8.43
C ILE A 90 7.96 6.52 -9.37
N GLY A 91 7.12 7.56 -9.34
CA GLY A 91 5.96 7.67 -10.24
C GLY A 91 6.39 7.70 -11.71
N ARG A 92 7.46 8.45 -12.03
CA ARG A 92 8.00 8.50 -13.39
C ARG A 92 8.47 7.12 -13.87
N ALA A 93 9.16 6.36 -13.01
CA ALA A 93 9.65 5.03 -13.35
C ALA A 93 8.50 4.08 -13.70
N PHE A 94 7.45 4.02 -12.88
CA PHE A 94 6.29 3.16 -13.15
C PHE A 94 5.49 3.60 -14.37
N ILE A 95 5.33 4.92 -14.60
CA ILE A 95 4.68 5.41 -15.82
C ILE A 95 5.45 5.02 -17.09
N ASN A 96 6.78 5.07 -17.05
CA ASN A 96 7.59 4.62 -18.17
C ASN A 96 7.40 3.12 -18.44
N GLU A 97 7.27 2.31 -17.39
CA GLU A 97 7.00 0.87 -17.55
C GLU A 97 5.63 0.61 -18.15
N LEU A 98 4.57 1.25 -17.63
CA LEU A 98 3.21 1.18 -18.17
C LEU A 98 3.17 1.57 -19.67
N LYS A 99 3.92 2.61 -20.06
CA LYS A 99 4.01 3.05 -21.46
C LYS A 99 4.68 2.00 -22.36
N LYS A 100 5.68 1.26 -21.87
CA LYS A 100 6.28 0.15 -22.63
C LYS A 100 5.29 -0.98 -22.88
N ASP A 101 4.38 -1.20 -21.92
CA ASP A 101 3.27 -2.14 -22.02
C ASP A 101 2.11 -1.61 -22.89
N GLY A 102 2.26 -0.44 -23.52
CA GLY A 102 1.30 0.14 -24.45
C GLY A 102 0.16 0.91 -23.81
N VAL A 103 0.20 1.13 -22.49
CA VAL A 103 -0.81 1.91 -21.77
C VAL A 103 -0.81 3.36 -22.26
N LYS A 104 -2.01 3.89 -22.51
CA LYS A 104 -2.25 5.29 -22.87
C LYS A 104 -3.11 5.95 -21.80
N PHE A 105 -2.62 7.04 -21.24
CA PHE A 105 -3.32 7.81 -20.20
C PHE A 105 -4.21 8.87 -20.87
N THR A 106 -5.41 8.48 -21.31
CA THR A 106 -6.30 9.36 -22.08
C THR A 106 -7.18 10.24 -21.22
N ASP A 107 -7.56 9.76 -20.04
CA ASP A 107 -8.41 10.46 -19.09
C ASP A 107 -8.09 9.98 -17.67
N ALA A 108 -8.56 10.73 -16.67
CA ALA A 108 -8.23 10.45 -15.27
C ALA A 108 -8.70 9.07 -14.80
N LYS A 109 -9.83 8.57 -15.32
CA LYS A 109 -10.39 7.28 -14.91
C LYS A 109 -9.57 6.14 -15.50
N SER A 110 -9.36 6.13 -16.82
CA SER A 110 -8.53 5.10 -17.47
C SER A 110 -7.08 5.10 -16.94
N ALA A 111 -6.58 6.28 -16.55
CA ALA A 111 -5.26 6.41 -15.93
C ALA A 111 -5.17 5.71 -14.58
N LEU A 112 -6.11 5.95 -13.66
CA LEU A 112 -6.13 5.27 -12.37
C LEU A 112 -6.44 3.78 -12.51
N GLU A 113 -7.28 3.38 -13.46
CA GLU A 113 -7.55 1.98 -13.75
C GLU A 113 -6.28 1.24 -14.19
N SER A 114 -5.49 1.83 -15.09
CA SER A 114 -4.23 1.23 -15.54
C SER A 114 -3.22 1.04 -14.40
N VAL A 115 -3.17 1.99 -13.47
CA VAL A 115 -2.32 1.91 -12.27
C VAL A 115 -2.81 0.79 -11.34
N LYS A 116 -4.13 0.72 -11.11
CA LYS A 116 -4.78 -0.35 -10.34
C LYS A 116 -4.43 -1.72 -10.91
N GLU A 117 -4.70 -1.94 -12.20
CA GLU A 117 -4.48 -3.21 -12.88
C GLU A 117 -3.02 -3.66 -12.77
N TYR A 118 -2.06 -2.75 -12.93
CA TYR A 118 -0.64 -3.05 -12.81
C TYR A 118 -0.28 -3.55 -11.41
N PHE A 119 -0.63 -2.81 -10.35
CA PHE A 119 -0.26 -3.20 -9.00
C PHE A 119 -0.97 -4.47 -8.52
N ILE A 120 -2.21 -4.71 -8.98
CA ILE A 120 -2.92 -5.97 -8.71
C ILE A 120 -2.26 -7.14 -9.45
N LYS A 121 -2.01 -6.99 -10.77
CA LYS A 121 -1.35 -8.00 -11.60
C LYS A 121 -0.01 -8.44 -11.01
N HIS A 122 0.75 -7.49 -10.46
CA HIS A 122 2.07 -7.75 -9.86
C HIS A 122 2.00 -8.16 -8.38
N LYS A 123 0.82 -8.36 -7.81
CA LYS A 123 0.61 -8.78 -6.41
C LYS A 123 1.23 -7.80 -5.39
N PHE A 124 1.14 -6.51 -5.68
CA PHE A 124 1.52 -5.43 -4.77
C PHE A 124 0.33 -4.97 -3.91
N ALA A 125 -0.88 -5.05 -4.46
CA ALA A 125 -2.14 -4.84 -3.74
C ALA A 125 -3.16 -5.92 -4.15
N ARG A 126 -4.15 -6.19 -3.29
CA ARG A 126 -5.31 -7.03 -3.66
C ARG A 126 -6.28 -6.23 -4.50
N ASP A 127 -6.55 -5.01 -4.06
CA ASP A 127 -7.42 -4.09 -4.78
C ASP A 127 -6.97 -2.63 -4.56
N MET A 128 -7.40 -1.76 -5.47
CA MET A 128 -7.29 -0.32 -5.37
C MET A 128 -8.65 0.27 -5.71
N GLU A 129 -9.32 0.79 -4.70
CA GLU A 129 -10.55 1.56 -4.86
C GLU A 129 -10.19 3.01 -5.08
N TYR A 130 -10.94 3.70 -5.94
CA TYR A 130 -10.73 5.13 -6.17
C TYR A 130 -12.03 5.86 -6.51
N ALA A 131 -12.06 7.13 -6.13
CA ALA A 131 -13.11 8.07 -6.49
C ALA A 131 -12.48 9.36 -7.04
N ILE A 132 -13.00 9.86 -8.16
CA ILE A 132 -12.57 11.12 -8.77
C ILE A 132 -13.70 12.13 -8.63
N ARG A 133 -13.41 13.31 -8.07
CA ARG A 133 -14.38 14.40 -7.88
C ARG A 133 -13.70 15.73 -8.14
N ASP A 134 -14.14 16.49 -9.16
CA ASP A 134 -13.75 17.88 -9.42
C ASP A 134 -12.27 18.23 -9.20
N GLY A 135 -11.37 17.47 -9.83
CA GLY A 135 -9.92 17.70 -9.72
C GLY A 135 -9.28 17.11 -8.46
N GLU A 136 -10.01 16.29 -7.70
CA GLU A 136 -9.51 15.51 -6.60
C GLU A 136 -9.67 14.01 -6.91
N ALA A 137 -8.74 13.21 -6.40
CA ALA A 137 -8.83 11.76 -6.42
C ALA A 137 -8.53 11.21 -5.02
N GLU A 138 -9.44 10.38 -4.53
CA GLU A 138 -9.28 9.61 -3.30
C GLU A 138 -9.04 8.16 -3.69
N LEU A 139 -8.02 7.54 -3.08
CA LEU A 139 -7.70 6.14 -3.32
C LEU A 139 -7.56 5.40 -1.99
N GLU A 140 -8.02 4.16 -1.97
CA GLU A 140 -7.83 3.23 -0.88
C GLU A 140 -7.22 1.93 -1.39
N ILE A 141 -6.02 1.62 -0.91
CA ILE A 141 -5.27 0.43 -1.31
C ILE A 141 -5.60 -0.70 -0.35
N LYS A 142 -6.33 -1.70 -0.83
CA LYS A 142 -6.66 -2.90 -0.07
C LYS A 142 -5.49 -3.87 -0.16
N ASN A 143 -5.05 -4.39 0.98
CA ASN A 143 -3.97 -5.36 1.06
C ASN A 143 -2.61 -4.81 0.57
N CYS A 144 -2.27 -3.61 1.00
CA CYS A 144 -1.03 -2.92 0.61
C CYS A 144 0.22 -3.68 1.11
N ARG A 145 1.07 -4.16 0.19
CA ARG A 145 2.34 -4.83 0.53
C ARG A 145 3.32 -3.98 1.37
N PHE A 146 3.17 -2.66 1.34
CA PHE A 146 4.00 -1.73 2.11
C PHE A 146 3.40 -1.33 3.45
N PHE A 147 2.22 -1.84 3.82
CA PHE A 147 1.51 -1.41 5.03
C PHE A 147 2.38 -1.52 6.29
N GLY A 148 3.05 -2.65 6.50
CA GLY A 148 3.92 -2.87 7.66
C GLY A 148 5.06 -1.85 7.74
N LEU A 149 5.75 -1.62 6.63
CA LEU A 149 6.83 -0.63 6.53
C LEU A 149 6.31 0.81 6.75
N CYS A 150 5.20 1.16 6.12
CA CYS A 150 4.57 2.48 6.26
C CYS A 150 4.16 2.74 7.71
N ARG A 151 3.57 1.76 8.38
CA ARG A 151 3.21 1.85 9.79
C ARG A 151 4.42 2.07 10.69
N GLN A 152 5.52 1.33 10.47
CA GLN A 152 6.74 1.48 11.26
C GLN A 152 7.32 2.89 11.14
N LEU A 153 7.41 3.41 9.92
CA LEU A 153 7.91 4.75 9.65
C LEU A 153 7.01 5.86 10.19
N GLU A 154 5.68 5.74 10.03
CA GLU A 154 4.74 6.71 10.61
C GLU A 154 4.84 6.74 12.15
N ASN A 155 5.02 5.59 12.79
CA ASN A 155 5.26 5.50 14.24
C ASN A 155 6.57 6.17 14.68
N GLN A 156 7.53 6.31 13.77
CA GLN A 156 8.80 7.04 13.98
C GLN A 156 8.69 8.52 13.56
N GLY A 157 7.49 9.02 13.27
CA GLY A 157 7.27 10.41 12.85
C GLY A 157 7.63 10.69 11.39
N VAL A 158 7.87 9.65 10.58
CA VAL A 158 8.17 9.78 9.15
C VAL A 158 6.90 9.59 8.34
N LEU A 159 6.36 10.68 7.80
CA LEU A 159 5.24 10.64 6.86
C LEU A 159 5.77 10.37 5.46
N ILE A 160 5.65 9.12 5.04
CA ILE A 160 6.25 8.68 3.79
C ILE A 160 5.40 9.13 2.59
N THR A 161 6.07 9.77 1.65
CA THR A 161 5.54 10.03 0.30
C THR A 161 6.17 9.15 -0.77
N THR A 162 7.10 8.23 -0.43
CA THR A 162 7.69 7.25 -1.36
C THR A 162 6.71 6.15 -1.82
N CYS A 163 5.45 6.21 -1.41
CA CYS A 163 4.44 5.20 -1.76
C CYS A 163 4.30 5.06 -3.30
N PRO A 164 4.51 3.85 -3.86
CA PRO A 164 4.46 3.66 -5.31
C PRO A 164 3.04 3.85 -5.85
N TYR A 165 1.99 3.41 -5.14
CA TYR A 165 0.60 3.64 -5.54
C TYR A 165 0.32 5.14 -5.67
N THR A 166 0.76 5.93 -4.69
CA THR A 166 0.53 7.37 -4.64
C THR A 166 1.26 8.12 -5.75
N ASN A 167 2.57 7.91 -5.91
CA ASN A 167 3.34 8.64 -6.92
C ASN A 167 2.96 8.25 -8.34
N THR A 168 2.69 6.96 -8.57
CA THR A 168 2.27 6.48 -9.89
C THR A 168 0.90 7.03 -10.25
N SER A 169 -0.06 7.00 -9.32
CA SER A 169 -1.39 7.59 -9.54
C SER A 169 -1.33 9.09 -9.79
N ALA A 170 -0.54 9.83 -8.99
CA ALA A 170 -0.34 11.26 -9.21
C ALA A 170 0.22 11.52 -10.61
N MET A 171 1.27 10.81 -11.02
CA MET A 171 1.88 10.99 -12.34
C MET A 171 0.93 10.57 -13.49
N ALA A 172 0.14 9.51 -13.31
CA ALA A 172 -0.85 9.08 -14.30
C ALA A 172 -1.96 10.13 -14.50
N LEU A 173 -2.43 10.75 -13.41
CA LEU A 173 -3.38 11.86 -13.47
C LEU A 173 -2.77 13.11 -14.11
N GLU A 174 -1.49 13.38 -13.86
CA GLU A 174 -0.76 14.47 -14.48
C GLU A 174 -0.65 14.32 -15.99
N GLU A 175 -0.27 13.13 -16.47
CA GLU A 175 -0.18 12.82 -17.90
C GLU A 175 -1.53 12.89 -18.60
N SER A 176 -2.59 12.36 -17.98
CA SER A 176 -3.93 12.32 -18.58
C SER A 176 -4.65 13.66 -18.56
N THR A 177 -4.39 14.52 -17.57
CA THR A 177 -5.15 15.78 -17.42
C THR A 177 -4.35 17.03 -17.76
N GLY A 178 -3.02 16.96 -17.80
CA GLY A 178 -2.15 18.13 -18.00
C GLY A 178 -2.05 19.05 -16.78
N TYR A 179 -2.41 18.56 -15.59
CA TYR A 179 -2.31 19.31 -14.35
C TYR A 179 -1.56 18.55 -13.28
N ARG A 180 -0.77 19.28 -12.48
CA ARG A 180 -0.04 18.78 -11.32
C ARG A 180 -1.00 18.40 -10.21
N TYR A 181 -0.73 17.27 -9.54
CA TYR A 181 -1.46 16.82 -8.36
C TYR A 181 -0.57 16.88 -7.13
N ARG A 182 -1.07 17.50 -6.07
CA ARG A 182 -0.47 17.50 -4.74
C ARG A 182 -0.92 16.25 -4.00
N ILE A 183 0.05 15.57 -3.40
CA ILE A 183 -0.18 14.43 -2.51
C ILE A 183 -0.45 14.95 -1.10
N SER A 184 -1.57 14.53 -0.51
CA SER A 184 -1.89 14.73 0.90
C SER A 184 -1.87 13.38 1.62
N LYS A 185 -1.28 13.33 2.81
CA LYS A 185 -1.23 12.15 3.67
C LYS A 185 -1.78 12.51 5.05
N GLU A 186 -2.60 11.62 5.58
CA GLU A 186 -3.13 11.71 6.93
C GLU A 186 -2.22 10.99 7.91
N GLN A 187 -2.08 11.52 9.12
CA GLN A 187 -1.35 10.84 10.19
C GLN A 187 -2.15 9.60 10.62
N LYS A 188 -1.49 8.44 10.74
CA LYS A 188 -2.14 7.12 10.92
C LYS A 188 -2.95 6.65 9.71
N GLY A 189 -2.70 7.23 8.53
CA GLY A 189 -3.23 6.74 7.25
C GLY A 189 -2.46 5.53 6.72
N TYR A 190 -1.32 5.18 7.34
CA TYR A 190 -0.48 4.01 7.05
C TYR A 190 -0.23 3.78 5.56
N GLY A 191 -0.07 4.88 4.81
CA GLY A 191 0.20 4.90 3.38
C GLY A 191 -0.90 4.39 2.43
N HIS A 192 -1.94 3.71 2.91
CA HIS A 192 -2.97 3.04 2.08
C HIS A 192 -4.18 3.93 1.77
N LYS A 193 -4.42 4.98 2.56
CA LYS A 193 -5.33 6.07 2.19
C LYS A 193 -4.56 7.18 1.49
N ILE A 194 -5.03 7.58 0.32
CA ILE A 194 -4.34 8.52 -0.55
C ILE A 194 -5.32 9.58 -1.00
N HIS A 195 -4.93 10.85 -0.85
CA HIS A 195 -5.67 11.97 -1.39
C HIS A 195 -4.78 12.78 -2.33
N LEU A 196 -5.26 13.01 -3.56
CA LEU A 196 -4.57 13.74 -4.61
C LEU A 196 -5.42 14.93 -5.03
N LYS A 197 -4.83 16.13 -5.00
CA LYS A 197 -5.54 17.38 -5.35
C LYS A 197 -4.84 18.11 -6.48
N LYS A 198 -5.59 18.38 -7.55
CA LYS A 198 -5.17 19.22 -8.68
C LYS A 198 -4.78 20.61 -8.19
N VAL A 199 -3.63 21.11 -8.63
CA VAL A 199 -3.07 22.38 -8.12
C VAL A 199 -2.69 23.37 -9.21
N SER A 200 -2.01 22.96 -10.28
CA SER A 200 -1.58 23.88 -11.34
C SER A 200 -1.53 23.16 -12.67
N LYS A 201 -1.64 23.89 -13.78
CA LYS A 201 -1.35 23.33 -15.10
C LYS A 201 0.14 22.97 -15.18
N ILE A 202 0.48 21.91 -15.90
CA ILE A 202 1.87 21.50 -16.19
C ILE A 202 2.39 22.25 -17.41
#